data_AF-A0A1L9UY45-F1
#
_entry.id   AF-A0A1L9UY45-F1
#
_cell.length_a   1.000
_cell.length_b   1.000
_cell.length_c   1.000
_cell.angle_alpha   90.00
_cell.angle_beta   90.00
_cell.angle_gamma   90.00
#
_symmetry.space_group_name_H-M   'P 1'
#
loop_
_entity.id
_entity.type
_entity.pdbx_description
1 polymer ?
#
loop_
_entity_poly.entity_id
_entity_poly.type
_entity_poly.pdbx_seq_one_letter_code
_entity_poly.pdbx_strand_id
1 'polypeptide(L)'
;MAPPPADHTIQQLIKKCRVAFTKCLELPELCKGNWAQKSLLDYNSWVYNAGSAFIPGQESEEPKWIDDIIKGKRNLSLLHQYLMTCKRCAEENTSCEEAMRNVELTIKRMNELWGDVQSRLEKEEMEEGVEDHL
;
A
#
# COMPACT_ATOMS: atom_id res chain seq x y z
N MET A 1 -20.06 -12.43 -11.20
CA MET A 1 -19.53 -11.04 -11.11
C MET A 1 -19.14 -10.78 -9.68
N ALA A 2 -17.88 -10.44 -9.42
CA ALA A 2 -17.48 -9.91 -8.12
C ALA A 2 -18.15 -8.53 -7.94
N PRO A 3 -18.65 -8.19 -6.73
CA PRO A 3 -19.20 -6.86 -6.49
C PRO A 3 -18.15 -5.78 -6.81
N PRO A 4 -18.55 -4.61 -7.32
CA PRO A 4 -17.62 -3.51 -7.52
C PRO A 4 -16.93 -3.24 -6.18
N PRO A 5 -15.60 -3.04 -6.15
CA PRO A 5 -14.92 -2.69 -4.92
C PRO A 5 -15.59 -1.43 -4.39
N ALA A 6 -16.17 -1.51 -3.18
CA ALA A 6 -16.70 -0.33 -2.51
C ALA A 6 -15.64 0.77 -2.59
N ASP A 7 -16.06 1.96 -3.01
CA ASP A 7 -15.19 3.00 -3.55
C ASP A 7 -14.40 3.69 -2.42
N HIS A 8 -13.47 2.94 -1.83
CA HIS A 8 -12.69 3.41 -0.70
C HIS A 8 -11.66 4.42 -1.17
N THR A 9 -11.55 5.52 -0.44
CA THR A 9 -10.42 6.43 -0.58
C THR A 9 -9.13 5.75 -0.13
N ILE A 10 -7.97 6.25 -0.57
CA ILE A 10 -6.66 5.74 -0.15
C ILE A 10 -6.49 5.84 1.37
N GLN A 11 -6.94 6.93 2.00
CA GLN A 11 -6.95 7.04 3.47
C GLN A 11 -7.79 5.94 4.14
N GLN A 12 -8.97 5.61 3.59
CA GLN A 12 -9.79 4.53 4.14
C GLN A 12 -9.10 3.17 3.98
N LEU A 13 -8.47 2.92 2.83
CA LEU A 13 -7.71 1.68 2.61
C LEU A 13 -6.51 1.57 3.54
N ILE A 14 -5.79 2.68 3.79
CA ILE A 14 -4.68 2.69 4.75
C ILE A 14 -5.16 2.28 6.14
N LYS A 15 -6.26 2.88 6.61
CA LYS A 15 -6.87 2.52 7.90
C LYS A 15 -7.29 1.05 7.94
N LYS A 16 -7.89 0.55 6.86
CA LYS A 16 -8.32 -0.86 6.75
C LYS A 16 -7.15 -1.84 6.77
N CYS A 17 -6.08 -1.58 6.02
CA CYS A 17 -4.85 -2.39 6.05
C CYS A 17 -4.25 -2.40 7.46
N ARG A 18 -4.16 -1.24 8.12
CA ARG A 18 -3.67 -1.16 9.51
C ARG A 18 -4.49 -2.03 10.46
N VAL A 19 -5.82 -1.95 10.41
CA VAL A 19 -6.70 -2.80 11.23
C VAL A 19 -6.53 -4.28 10.90
N ALA A 20 -6.38 -4.63 9.61
CA ALA A 20 -6.17 -6.01 9.20
C ALA A 20 -4.82 -6.57 9.70
N PHE A 21 -3.74 -5.77 9.65
CA PHE A 21 -2.46 -6.15 10.25
C PHE A 21 -2.54 -6.35 11.76
N THR A 22 -3.24 -5.48 12.49
CA THR A 22 -3.45 -5.66 13.94
C THR A 22 -4.11 -7.00 14.23
N LYS A 23 -5.13 -7.38 13.45
CA LYS A 23 -5.77 -8.71 13.57
C LYS A 23 -4.81 -9.85 13.24
N CYS A 24 -3.95 -9.70 12.24
CA CYS A 24 -2.93 -10.70 11.93
C CYS A 24 -1.92 -10.90 13.09
N LEU A 25 -1.60 -9.84 13.84
CA LEU A 25 -0.71 -9.91 15.01
C LEU A 25 -1.33 -10.64 16.21
N GLU A 26 -2.66 -10.75 16.26
CA GLU A 26 -3.36 -11.50 17.31
C GLU A 26 -3.35 -13.02 17.04
N LEU A 27 -2.94 -13.45 15.84
CA LEU A 27 -3.01 -14.84 15.40
C LEU A 27 -1.62 -15.50 15.46
N PRO A 28 -1.41 -16.54 16.31
CA PRO A 28 -0.09 -17.15 16.52
C PRO A 28 0.58 -17.68 15.26
N GLU A 29 -0.19 -18.30 14.35
CA GLU A 29 0.30 -18.85 13.08
C GLU A 29 0.95 -17.78 12.19
N LEU A 30 0.42 -16.55 12.21
CA LEU A 30 0.95 -15.42 11.44
C LEU A 30 2.10 -14.69 12.15
N CYS A 31 2.32 -14.97 13.44
CA CYS A 31 3.44 -14.43 14.20
C CYS A 31 4.68 -15.32 14.14
N LYS A 32 4.57 -16.56 13.64
CA LYS A 32 5.72 -17.45 13.41
C LYS A 32 6.75 -16.75 12.52
N GLY A 33 8.02 -16.77 12.94
CA GLY A 33 9.11 -16.14 12.19
C GLY A 33 9.02 -14.60 12.10
N ASN A 34 8.20 -13.95 12.94
CA ASN A 34 7.96 -12.51 12.95
C ASN A 34 7.37 -11.95 11.64
N TRP A 35 6.68 -12.78 10.85
CA TRP A 35 6.14 -12.37 9.56
C TRP A 35 5.21 -11.15 9.68
N ALA A 36 4.14 -11.24 10.47
CA ALA A 36 3.16 -10.15 10.60
C ALA A 36 3.79 -8.85 11.11
N GLN A 37 4.78 -8.95 12.01
CA GLN A 37 5.49 -7.80 12.55
C GLN A 37 6.38 -7.13 11.49
N LYS A 38 7.14 -7.90 10.71
CA LYS A 38 7.98 -7.38 9.62
C LYS A 38 7.14 -6.74 8.53
N SER A 39 6.09 -7.42 8.07
CA SER A 39 5.21 -6.87 7.03
C SER A 39 4.49 -5.60 7.48
N LEU A 40 4.10 -5.49 8.76
CA LEU A 40 3.54 -4.25 9.30
C LEU A 40 4.57 -3.11 9.34
N LEU A 41 5.84 -3.40 9.68
CA LEU A 41 6.91 -2.40 9.66
C LEU A 41 7.14 -1.87 8.24
N ASP A 42 7.24 -2.77 7.25
CA ASP A 42 7.43 -2.40 5.85
C ASP A 42 6.25 -1.56 5.34
N TYR A 43 5.03 -1.98 5.68
CA TYR A 43 3.82 -1.23 5.36
C TYR A 43 3.80 0.15 6.01
N ASN A 44 4.14 0.27 7.29
CA ASN A 44 4.17 1.56 7.99
C ASN A 44 5.26 2.48 7.43
N SER A 45 6.41 1.93 7.05
CA SER A 45 7.48 2.67 6.35
C SER A 45 6.96 3.27 5.05
N TRP A 46 6.26 2.47 4.23
CA TRP A 46 5.63 2.97 3.02
C TRP A 46 4.59 4.06 3.30
N VAL A 47 3.70 3.86 4.28
CA VAL A 47 2.68 4.86 4.63
C VAL A 47 3.31 6.18 5.07
N TYR A 48 4.40 6.12 5.84
CA TYR A 48 5.10 7.32 6.32
C TYR A 48 5.80 8.07 5.17
N ASN A 49 6.52 7.35 4.30
CA ASN A 49 7.32 7.97 3.25
C ASN A 49 6.49 8.40 2.03
N ALA A 50 5.46 7.62 1.68
CA ALA A 50 4.76 7.74 0.41
C ALA A 50 3.26 8.07 0.57
N GLY A 51 2.67 7.76 1.73
CA GLY A 51 1.22 7.76 1.90
C GLY A 51 0.54 9.10 1.61
N SER A 52 1.20 10.22 1.85
CA SER A 52 0.69 11.57 1.54
C SER A 52 0.66 11.86 0.04
N ALA A 53 1.67 11.43 -0.72
CA ALA A 53 1.77 11.67 -2.16
C ALA A 53 0.63 11.01 -2.96
N PHE A 54 0.09 9.91 -2.44
CA PHE A 54 -1.04 9.21 -3.05
C PHE A 54 -2.41 9.72 -2.60
N ILE A 55 -2.49 10.68 -1.67
CA ILE A 55 -3.76 11.28 -1.25
C ILE A 55 -3.97 12.53 -2.14
N PRO A 56 -4.94 12.51 -3.07
CA PRO A 56 -5.17 13.66 -3.93
C PRO A 56 -5.48 14.92 -3.09
N GLY A 57 -4.79 16.02 -3.40
CA GLY A 57 -5.12 17.34 -2.89
C GLY A 57 -6.50 17.80 -3.37
N GLN A 58 -7.13 18.71 -2.64
CA GLN A 58 -8.47 19.22 -2.99
C GLN A 58 -8.45 20.27 -4.12
N GLU A 59 -7.29 20.61 -4.66
CA GLU A 59 -7.16 21.63 -5.70
C GLU A 59 -7.34 21.00 -7.09
N SER A 60 -8.13 21.67 -7.93
CA SER A 60 -8.87 21.10 -9.07
C SER A 60 -8.03 20.74 -10.31
N GLU A 61 -6.72 20.62 -10.17
CA GLU A 61 -5.88 20.08 -11.23
C GLU A 61 -5.84 18.57 -11.11
N GLU A 62 -6.21 17.90 -12.20
CA GLU A 62 -6.09 16.46 -12.32
C GLU A 62 -4.61 16.11 -12.05
N PRO A 63 -4.32 15.32 -11.01
CA PRO A 63 -2.93 15.10 -10.62
C PRO A 63 -2.17 14.51 -11.81
N LYS A 64 -1.01 15.08 -12.19
CA LYS A 64 -0.13 14.56 -13.28
C LYS A 64 0.24 13.07 -13.10
N TRP A 65 -0.02 12.52 -11.92
CA TRP A 65 0.19 11.13 -11.50
C TRP A 65 -1.13 10.38 -11.15
N ILE A 66 -2.26 10.73 -11.78
CA ILE A 66 -3.55 10.06 -11.52
C ILE A 66 -3.47 8.54 -11.70
N ASP A 67 -2.70 8.07 -12.70
CA ASP A 67 -2.46 6.64 -12.91
C ASP A 67 -1.74 5.99 -11.73
N ASP A 68 -0.80 6.69 -11.10
CA ASP A 68 -0.05 6.17 -9.95
C ASP A 68 -0.92 6.19 -8.69
N ILE A 69 -1.79 7.19 -8.53
CA ILE A 69 -2.85 7.20 -7.51
C ILE A 69 -3.77 5.98 -7.68
N ILE A 70 -4.21 5.69 -8.91
CA ILE A 70 -5.05 4.53 -9.22
C ILE A 70 -4.30 3.22 -8.89
N LYS A 71 -3.02 3.09 -9.28
CA LYS A 71 -2.19 1.92 -8.95
C LYS A 71 -2.01 1.77 -7.44
N GLY A 72 -1.75 2.85 -6.72
CA GLY A 72 -1.63 2.88 -5.27
C GLY A 72 -2.92 2.41 -4.58
N LYS A 73 -4.08 2.93 -5.01
CA LYS A 73 -5.40 2.49 -4.54
C LYS A 73 -5.65 1.00 -4.81
N ARG A 74 -5.28 0.49 -5.99
CA ARG A 74 -5.40 -0.93 -6.34
C ARG A 74 -4.51 -1.81 -5.46
N ASN A 75 -3.24 -1.44 -5.28
CA ASN A 75 -2.31 -2.20 -4.43
C ASN A 75 -2.77 -2.22 -2.97
N LEU A 76 -3.24 -1.09 -2.42
CA LEU A 76 -3.81 -1.05 -1.06
C LEU A 76 -5.07 -1.93 -0.93
N SER A 77 -5.92 -1.96 -1.96
CA SER A 77 -7.10 -2.83 -1.97
C SER A 77 -6.72 -4.32 -1.98
N LEU A 78 -5.75 -4.70 -2.81
CA LEU A 78 -5.21 -6.06 -2.88
C LEU A 78 -4.54 -6.45 -1.56
N LEU A 79 -3.72 -5.57 -0.99
CA LEU A 79 -3.08 -5.79 0.31
C LEU A 79 -4.11 -6.10 1.39
N HIS A 80 -5.18 -5.29 1.48
CA HIS A 80 -6.27 -5.54 2.42
C HIS A 80 -6.95 -6.90 2.17
N GLN A 81 -7.21 -7.28 0.91
CA GLN A 81 -7.81 -8.58 0.59
C GLN A 81 -6.91 -9.75 0.99
N TYR A 82 -5.60 -9.65 0.74
CA TYR A 82 -4.64 -10.69 1.14
C TYR A 82 -4.49 -10.78 2.66
N LEU A 83 -4.48 -9.66 3.39
CA LEU A 83 -4.49 -9.67 4.86
C LEU A 83 -5.75 -10.32 5.43
N MET A 84 -6.92 -10.01 4.87
CA MET A 84 -8.16 -10.68 5.25
C MET A 84 -8.15 -12.17 4.91
N THR A 85 -7.46 -12.56 3.84
CA THR A 85 -7.25 -13.98 3.49
C THR A 85 -6.33 -14.67 4.49
N CYS A 86 -5.19 -14.06 4.87
CA CYS A 86 -4.32 -14.57 5.94
C CYS A 86 -5.10 -14.79 7.23
N LYS A 87 -5.90 -13.80 7.64
CA LYS A 87 -6.75 -13.89 8.84
C LYS A 87 -7.67 -15.12 8.76
N ARG A 88 -8.41 -15.25 7.67
CA ARG A 88 -9.35 -16.36 7.47
C ARG A 88 -8.63 -17.72 7.44
N CYS A 89 -7.51 -17.83 6.72
CA CYS A 89 -6.75 -19.08 6.66
C CYS A 89 -6.29 -19.50 8.06
N ALA A 90 -5.80 -18.56 8.87
CA ALA A 90 -5.40 -18.83 10.26
C ALA A 90 -6.59 -19.20 11.15
N GLU A 91 -7.75 -18.56 11.01
CA GLU A 91 -8.98 -18.91 11.76
C GLU A 91 -9.53 -20.30 11.37
N GLU A 92 -9.38 -20.68 10.10
CA GLU A 92 -9.82 -21.98 9.57
C GLU A 92 -8.77 -23.10 9.75
N ASN A 93 -7.61 -22.80 10.35
CA ASN A 93 -6.45 -23.69 10.45
C ASN A 93 -6.01 -24.27 9.09
N THR A 94 -6.07 -23.46 8.04
CA THR A 94 -5.59 -23.79 6.69
C THR A 94 -4.28 -23.06 6.37
N SER A 95 -3.60 -23.47 5.29
CA SER A 95 -2.32 -22.85 4.91
C SER A 95 -2.48 -21.37 4.57
N CYS A 96 -1.63 -20.53 5.18
CA CYS A 96 -1.56 -19.09 4.96
C CYS A 96 -0.48 -18.68 3.93
N GLU A 97 0.37 -19.61 3.48
CA GLU A 97 1.62 -19.31 2.79
C GLU A 97 1.45 -18.45 1.53
N GLU A 98 0.47 -18.79 0.68
CA GLU A 98 0.23 -18.03 -0.55
C GLU A 98 -0.25 -16.60 -0.25
N ALA A 99 -1.15 -16.44 0.73
CA ALA A 99 -1.65 -15.13 1.13
C ALA A 99 -0.53 -14.29 1.76
N MET A 100 0.34 -14.90 2.58
CA MET A 100 1.50 -14.25 3.18
C MET A 100 2.48 -13.75 2.12
N ARG A 101 2.80 -14.59 1.14
CA ARG A 101 3.64 -14.22 0.00
C ARG A 101 3.02 -13.08 -0.82
N ASN A 102 1.70 -13.11 -1.03
CA ASN A 102 1.00 -12.05 -1.77
C ASN A 102 1.00 -10.71 -1.03
N VAL A 103 0.94 -10.71 0.31
CA VAL A 103 1.15 -9.50 1.13
C VAL A 103 2.54 -8.92 0.89
N GLU A 104 3.59 -9.73 1.01
CA GLU A 104 4.98 -9.30 0.82
C GLU A 104 5.22 -8.73 -0.59
N LEU A 105 4.73 -9.43 -1.62
CA LEU A 105 4.82 -8.98 -3.01
C LEU A 105 4.05 -7.68 -3.25
N THR A 106 2.91 -7.50 -2.59
CA THR A 106 2.12 -6.27 -2.75
C THR A 106 2.82 -5.09 -2.09
N ILE A 107 3.41 -5.27 -0.90
CA ILE A 107 4.22 -4.23 -0.24
C ILE A 107 5.43 -3.87 -1.11
N LYS A 108 6.12 -4.88 -1.67
CA LYS A 108 7.23 -4.64 -2.60
C LYS A 108 6.81 -3.79 -3.81
N ARG A 109 5.69 -4.13 -4.45
CA ARG A 109 5.14 -3.33 -5.57
C ARG A 109 4.77 -1.91 -5.18
N MET A 110 4.30 -1.72 -3.95
CA MET A 110 4.01 -0.38 -3.42
C MET A 110 5.29 0.44 -3.24
N ASN A 111 6.37 -0.18 -2.76
CA ASN A 111 7.69 0.46 -2.66
C ASN A 111 8.29 0.77 -4.03
N GLU A 112 8.18 -0.13 -5.00
CA GLU A 112 8.62 0.10 -6.39
C GLU A 112 7.85 1.27 -7.01
N LEU A 113 6.52 1.30 -6.88
CA LEU A 113 5.69 2.41 -7.34
C LEU A 113 6.10 3.74 -6.69
N TRP A 114 6.41 3.74 -5.39
CA TRP A 114 6.90 4.94 -4.72
C TRP A 114 8.27 5.39 -5.25
N GLY A 115 9.20 4.46 -5.47
CA GLY A 115 10.51 4.79 -6.06
C GLY A 115 10.40 5.43 -7.45
N ASP A 116 9.46 4.96 -8.27
CA ASP A 116 9.17 5.56 -9.58
C ASP A 116 8.60 6.98 -9.46
N VAL A 117 7.67 7.20 -8.51
CA VAL A 117 7.09 8.52 -8.24
C VAL A 117 8.15 9.48 -7.71
N GLN A 118 8.96 9.04 -6.75
CA GLN A 118 10.04 9.85 -6.18
C GLN A 118 11.08 10.24 -7.24
N SER A 119 11.47 9.30 -8.11
CA SER A 119 12.43 9.58 -9.20
C SER A 119 11.90 10.59 -10.23
N ARG A 120 10.58 10.68 -10.41
CA ARG A 120 9.95 11.67 -11.29
C ARG A 120 9.90 13.05 -10.62
N LEU A 121 9.55 13.08 -9.33
CA LEU A 121 9.57 14.30 -8.52
C LEU A 121 10.96 14.96 -8.51
N GLU A 122 12.01 14.18 -8.26
CA GLU A 122 13.39 14.68 -8.21
C GLU A 122 13.88 15.23 -9.57
N LYS A 123 13.35 14.71 -10.69
CA LYS A 123 13.67 15.22 -12.04
C LYS A 123 12.96 16.53 -12.32
N GLU A 124 11.69 16.65 -11.93
CA GLU A 124 10.92 17.89 -12.09
C GLU A 124 11.54 19.04 -11.27
N GLU A 125 11.95 18.79 -10.02
CA GLU A 125 12.65 19.79 -9.20
C GLU A 125 13.99 20.25 -9.83
N MET A 126 14.71 19.36 -10.50
CA MET A 126 15.96 19.68 -11.19
C MET A 126 15.73 20.52 -12.47
N GLU A 127 14.63 20.29 -13.19
CA GLU A 127 14.28 21.03 -14.40
C GLU A 127 13.75 22.43 -14.08
N GLU A 128 12.89 22.58 -13.06
CA GLU A 128 12.38 23.88 -12.62
C GLU A 128 13.50 24.77 -12.04
N GLY A 129 14.50 24.19 -11.37
CA GLY A 129 15.67 24.92 -10.85
C GLY A 129 16.61 25.47 -11.93
N VAL A 130 16.50 25.02 -13.18
CA VAL A 130 17.29 25.52 -14.32
C VAL A 130 16.62 26.72 -15.00
N GLU A 131 15.28 26.81 -14.97
CA GLU A 131 14.54 27.92 -15.58
C GLU A 131 14.63 29.23 -14.79
N ASP A 132 14.88 29.16 -13.47
CA ASP A 132 15.00 30.34 -12.61
C ASP A 132 16.38 31.05 -12.69
N HIS A 133 17.29 30.58 -13.56
CA HIS A 133 18.67 31.09 -13.67
C HIS A 133 19.05 31.62 -15.07
N LEU A 134 18.06 31.87 -15.95
CA LEU A 134 18.26 32.47 -17.28
C LEU A 134 17.71 33.91 -17.39
#